data_AF-A0A392SM91-F1
#
_entry.id   AF-A0A392SM91-F1
#
_cell.length_a   1.000
_cell.length_b   1.000
_cell.length_c   1.000
_cell.angle_alpha   90.00
_cell.angle_beta   90.00
_cell.angle_gamma   90.00
#
_symmetry.space_group_name_H-M   'P 1'
#
loop_
_entity.id
_entity.type
_entity.pdbx_description
1 polymer ?
#
loop_
_entity_poly.entity_id
_entity_poly.type
_entity_poly.pdbx_seq_one_letter_code
_entity_poly.pdbx_strand_id
1 'polypeptide(L)' 'MNETGRLSIANKKLLSAAEKKTYMRHHKVKDIIVVAIKHEEYVRIGDKTTAKAIYDSLC' A
#
# COMPACT_ATOMS: atom_id res chain seq x y z
N MET A 1 0.69 6.51 11.71
CA MET A 1 1.46 5.67 10.77
C MET A 1 2.89 6.20 10.73
N ASN A 2 3.89 5.35 10.51
CA ASN A 2 5.27 5.84 10.31
C ASN A 2 5.45 6.40 8.88
N GLU A 3 6.65 6.91 8.57
CA GLU A 3 7.02 7.47 7.26
C GLU A 3 6.78 6.52 6.07
N THR A 4 6.79 5.21 6.30
CA THR A 4 6.52 4.18 5.27
C THR A 4 5.02 3.86 5.12
N GLY A 5 4.15 4.58 5.84
CA GLY A 5 2.72 4.31 5.91
C GLY A 5 2.37 3.01 6.66
N ARG A 6 3.25 2.46 7.50
CA ARG A 6 2.97 1.24 8.29
C ARG A 6 2.43 1.63 9.66
N LEU A 7 1.51 0.81 10.19
CA LEU A 7 1.11 0.88 11.59
C LEU A 7 2.19 0.27 12.49
N SER A 8 2.34 0.85 13.69
CA SER A 8 3.14 0.26 14.76
C SER A 8 2.54 -1.06 15.23
N ILE A 9 3.32 -1.89 15.92
CA ILE A 9 2.84 -3.16 16.48
C ILE A 9 1.68 -2.92 17.46
N ALA A 10 1.77 -1.88 18.29
CA ALA A 10 0.70 -1.50 19.22
C ALA A 10 -0.60 -1.19 18.48
N ASN A 11 -0.55 -0.36 17.43
CA ASN A 11 -1.75 0.03 16.69
C ASN A 11 -2.31 -1.14 15.86
N LYS A 12 -1.46 -2.04 15.35
CA LYS A 12 -1.91 -3.27 14.67
C LYS A 12 -2.72 -4.20 15.58
N LYS A 13 -2.46 -4.19 16.90
CA LYS A 13 -3.18 -5.02 17.87
C LYS A 13 -4.58 -4.46 18.19
N LEU A 14 -4.82 -3.18 17.93
CA LEU A 14 -6.11 -2.51 18.16
C LEU A 14 -7.11 -2.73 17.01
N LEU A 15 -6.67 -3.29 15.87
CA LEU A 15 -7.54 -3.58 14.74
C LEU A 15 -8.39 -4.83 15.01
N SER A 16 -9.66 -4.77 14.60
CA SER A 16 -10.50 -5.95 14.46
C SER A 16 -9.93 -6.93 13.42
N ALA A 17 -10.42 -8.16 13.42
CA ALA A 17 -10.00 -9.17 12.45
C ALA A 17 -10.24 -8.73 10.99
N ALA A 18 -11.38 -8.07 10.73
CA ALA A 18 -11.72 -7.55 9.41
C ALA A 18 -10.77 -6.42 8.98
N GLU A 19 -10.54 -5.44 9.85
CA GLU A 19 -9.62 -4.33 9.57
C GLU A 19 -8.19 -4.83 9.38
N LYS A 20 -7.76 -5.83 10.15
CA LYS A 20 -6.44 -6.45 10.02
C LYS A 20 -6.30 -7.16 8.67
N LYS A 21 -7.33 -7.88 8.21
CA LYS A 21 -7.35 -8.53 6.89
C LYS A 21 -7.22 -7.49 5.78
N THR A 22 -8.03 -6.44 5.84
CA THR A 22 -8.01 -5.32 4.88
C THR A 22 -6.65 -4.61 4.87
N TYR A 23 -6.11 -4.29 6.05
CA TYR A 23 -4.78 -3.72 6.20
C TYR A 23 -3.70 -4.59 5.54
N MET A 24 -3.70 -5.90 5.80
CA MET A 24 -2.72 -6.82 5.23
C MET A 24 -2.82 -6.89 3.70
N ARG A 25 -4.03 -6.88 3.13
CA ARG A 25 -4.26 -6.84 1.68
C ARG A 25 -3.68 -5.57 1.06
N HIS A 26 -4.08 -4.40 1.56
CA HIS A 26 -3.59 -3.11 1.06
C HIS A 26 -2.06 -3.00 1.12
N HIS A 27 -1.47 -3.47 2.21
CA HIS A 27 -0.03 -3.42 2.37
C HIS A 27 0.72 -4.40 1.46
N LYS A 28 0.17 -5.58 1.20
CA LYS A 28 0.75 -6.53 0.23
C LYS A 28 0.75 -5.93 -1.19
N VAL A 29 -0.36 -5.31 -1.59
CA VAL A 29 -0.46 -4.63 -2.89
C VAL A 29 0.53 -3.49 -3.00
N LYS A 30 0.65 -2.65 -1.96
CA LYS A 30 1.65 -1.60 -1.89
C LYS A 30 3.07 -2.14 -2.07
N ASP A 31 3.42 -3.23 -1.39
CA ASP A 31 4.75 -3.83 -1.48
C ASP A 31 5.04 -4.35 -2.90
N ILE A 32 4.05 -4.99 -3.56
CA ILE A 32 4.19 -5.42 -4.96
C ILE A 32 4.45 -4.23 -5.89
N ILE A 33 3.67 -3.15 -5.75
CA ILE A 33 3.82 -1.95 -6.58
C ILE A 33 5.19 -1.29 -6.36
N VAL A 34 5.62 -1.15 -5.11
CA VAL A 34 6.92 -0.54 -4.75
C VAL A 34 8.10 -1.40 -5.22
N VAL A 35 7.96 -2.72 -5.25
CA VAL A 35 9.00 -3.62 -5.79
C VAL A 35 8.99 -3.62 -7.32
N ALA A 36 7.82 -3.58 -7.95
CA ALA A 36 7.68 -3.66 -9.40
C ALA A 36 8.02 -2.34 -10.11
N ILE A 37 7.81 -1.21 -9.46
CA ILE A 37 8.06 0.13 -10.01
C ILE A 37 9.24 0.74 -9.27
N LYS A 38 10.34 1.00 -9.98
CA LYS A 38 11.49 1.69 -9.39
C LYS A 38 11.09 3.09 -8.95
N HIS A 39 11.71 3.61 -7.90
CA HIS A 39 11.40 4.95 -7.39
C HIS A 39 11.47 6.03 -8.47
N GLU A 40 12.46 5.98 -9.35
CA GLU A 40 12.63 6.88 -10.50
C GLU A 40 11.47 6.82 -11.50
N GLU A 41 10.94 5.62 -11.74
CA GLU A 41 9.78 5.42 -12.63
C GLU A 41 8.51 5.91 -11.93
N TYR A 42 8.38 5.68 -10.62
CA TYR A 42 7.27 6.16 -9.82
C TYR A 42 7.17 7.69 -9.84
N VAL A 43 8.27 8.44 -9.65
CA VAL A 43 8.23 9.92 -9.72
C VAL A 43 7.97 10.45 -11.13
N ARG A 44 8.17 9.62 -12.17
CA ARG A 44 7.85 9.95 -13.57
C ARG A 44 6.41 9.60 -13.97
N ILE A 45 5.62 8.96 -13.11
CA ILE A 45 4.19 8.74 -13.34
C ILE A 45 3.49 10.11 -13.31
N GLY A 46 3.37 10.73 -14.49
CA GLY A 46 2.66 12.00 -14.66
C GLY A 46 1.16 11.85 -14.44
N ASP A 47 0.60 10.69 -14.78
CA ASP A 47 -0.80 10.36 -14.53
C ASP A 47 -0.95 9.36 -13.38
N LYS A 48 -1.25 9.92 -12.20
CA LYS A 48 -1.49 9.15 -10.98
C LYS A 48 -2.74 8.25 -11.07
N THR A 49 -3.64 8.46 -12.04
CA THR A 49 -4.80 7.58 -12.22
C THR A 49 -4.39 6.18 -12.68
N THR A 50 -3.30 6.02 -13.44
CA THR A 50 -2.78 4.69 -13.82
C THR A 50 -2.28 3.93 -12.59
N ALA A 51 -1.49 4.57 -11.72
CA ALA A 51 -1.04 3.97 -10.46
C ALA A 51 -2.23 3.63 -9.55
N LYS A 52 -3.27 4.48 -9.53
CA LYS A 52 -4.51 4.22 -8.81
C LYS A 52 -5.27 3.03 -9.39
N ALA A 53 -5.41 2.93 -10.71
CA ALA A 53 -6.10 1.84 -11.38
C ALA A 53 -5.42 0.49 -11.12
N ILE A 54 -4.09 0.44 -11.15
CA ILE A 54 -3.31 -0.75 -10.78
C ILE A 54 -3.58 -1.13 -9.32
N TYR A 55 -3.56 -0.15 -8.42
CA TYR A 55 -3.88 -0.39 -7.01
C TYR A 55 -5.31 -0.94 -6.83
N ASP A 56 -6.31 -0.28 -7.41
CA ASP A 56 -7.71 -0.67 -7.33
C ASP A 56 -7.94 -2.08 -7.92
N SER A 57 -7.25 -2.46 -8.99
CA SER A 57 -7.34 -3.81 -9.58
C SER A 57 -6.78 -4.91 -8.68
N LEU A 58 -5.84 -4.58 -7.80
CA LEU A 58 -5.19 -5.54 -6.92
C LEU A 58 -5.85 -5.59 -5.52
N CYS A 59 -6.62 -4.55 -5.17
CA CYS A 59 -7.15 -4.31 -3.84
C CYS A 59 -8.67 -4.31 -3.72
#